data_AF-A0A4C1VLK6-F1
#
_entry.id   AF-A0A4C1VLK6-F1
#
_cell.length_a   1.000
_cell.length_b   1.000
_cell.length_c   1.000
_cell.angle_alpha   90.00
_cell.angle_beta   90.00
_cell.angle_gamma   90.00
#
_symmetry.space_group_name_H-M   'P 1'
#
loop_
_entity.id
_entity.type
_entity.pdbx_description
1 polymer ?
#
loop_
_entity_poly.entity_id
_entity_poly.type
_entity_poly.pdbx_seq_one_letter_code
_entity_poly.pdbx_strand_id
1 'polypeptide(L)'
;MPSETMMLPNSQKSGQSTSGSEWEGETSMPILFSQNELSDLIRDLNLSKKGSELLASRLKEKNLLAPTVIITTYRTRESELLQFFSENEELVYCNDIAKLLLDMGLEEYNPTEWRLFIDSCKRSLKCVLLHNGNKYASIPIAHSTKLKEEYEI
;
A
#
# COMPACT_ATOMS: atom_id res chain seq x y z
N MET A 1 10.27 43.54 -78.51
CA MET A 1 10.84 42.19 -78.68
C MET A 1 12.28 42.21 -78.22
N PRO A 2 12.76 41.20 -77.46
CA PRO A 2 12.08 40.44 -76.39
C PRO A 2 12.45 41.09 -75.03
N SER A 3 12.45 40.52 -73.82
CA SER A 3 12.00 39.21 -73.28
C SER A 3 11.26 39.44 -71.94
N GLU A 4 10.64 38.40 -71.38
CA GLU A 4 10.09 38.37 -70.02
C GLU A 4 11.12 37.94 -68.96
N THR A 5 10.83 38.21 -67.68
CA THR A 5 10.71 37.15 -66.65
C THR A 5 9.88 37.69 -65.47
N MET A 6 8.68 37.15 -65.27
CA MET A 6 8.00 37.23 -63.98
C MET A 6 8.59 36.18 -63.06
N MET A 7 8.88 36.50 -61.79
CA MET A 7 8.66 35.61 -60.62
C MET A 7 8.59 36.43 -59.32
N LEU A 8 7.47 36.29 -58.60
CA LEU A 8 7.38 36.52 -57.15
C LEU A 8 7.86 35.23 -56.45
N PRO A 9 8.51 35.31 -55.27
CA PRO A 9 7.77 35.34 -54.00
C PRO A 9 8.53 36.18 -52.92
N ASN A 10 8.21 36.24 -51.62
CA ASN A 10 7.19 35.54 -50.82
C ASN A 10 6.74 36.45 -49.65
N SER A 11 5.56 36.20 -49.09
CA SER A 11 5.06 36.94 -47.93
C SER A 11 5.93 36.73 -46.68
N GLN A 12 6.41 37.81 -46.06
CA GLN A 12 6.86 37.76 -44.67
C GLN A 12 5.65 37.54 -43.76
N LYS A 13 5.43 36.31 -43.30
CA LYS A 13 4.67 36.04 -42.08
C LYS A 13 5.65 35.69 -40.97
N SER A 14 5.73 36.58 -39.98
CA SER A 14 6.36 36.35 -38.69
C SER A 14 5.62 35.22 -37.95
N GLY A 15 6.04 33.99 -38.20
CA GLY A 15 5.61 32.80 -37.46
C GLY A 15 6.42 32.67 -36.19
N GLN A 16 5.84 33.15 -35.09
CA GLN A 16 6.35 33.12 -33.73
C GLN A 16 6.96 31.75 -33.38
N SER A 17 8.30 31.67 -33.25
CA SER A 17 8.94 30.50 -32.66
C SER A 17 8.55 30.46 -31.18
N THR A 18 7.55 29.65 -30.85
CA THR A 18 7.31 29.23 -29.47
C THR A 18 8.51 28.37 -29.08
N SER A 19 9.53 29.02 -28.51
CA SER A 19 10.57 28.34 -27.75
C SER A 19 9.86 27.72 -26.54
N GLY A 20 9.41 26.47 -26.74
CA GLY A 20 9.06 25.62 -25.63
C GLY A 20 10.36 25.44 -24.85
N SER A 21 10.42 26.06 -23.67
CA SER A 21 11.44 25.74 -22.69
C SER A 21 11.23 24.28 -22.30
N GLU A 22 11.93 23.39 -23.00
CA GLU A 22 12.10 22.01 -22.61
C GLU A 22 12.63 22.06 -21.18
N TRP A 23 11.82 21.59 -20.22
CA TRP A 23 12.19 21.66 -18.82
C TRP A 23 13.36 20.70 -18.61
N GLU A 24 14.57 21.24 -18.63
CA GLU A 24 15.79 20.61 -18.14
C GLU A 24 15.65 20.40 -16.62
N GLY A 25 14.81 19.45 -16.25
CA GLY A 25 14.70 18.96 -14.88
C GLY A 25 16.06 18.41 -14.48
N GLU A 26 16.64 18.98 -13.42
CA GLU A 26 17.93 18.54 -12.88
C GLU A 26 17.92 17.01 -12.75
N THR A 27 18.90 16.35 -13.38
CA THR A 27 19.04 14.89 -13.36
C THR A 27 19.58 14.42 -12.01
N SER A 28 18.88 14.78 -10.94
CA SER A 28 19.04 14.22 -9.61
C SER A 28 18.87 12.70 -9.68
N MET A 29 19.69 11.97 -8.94
CA MET A 29 19.52 10.52 -8.86
C MET A 29 18.13 10.20 -8.28
N PRO A 30 17.41 9.19 -8.81
CA PRO A 30 16.09 8.85 -8.32
C PRO A 30 16.15 8.51 -6.83
N ILE A 31 15.25 9.10 -6.05
CA ILE A 31 15.05 8.76 -4.64
C ILE A 31 14.60 7.29 -4.59
N LEU A 32 15.36 6.47 -3.86
CA LEU A 32 15.10 5.05 -3.73
C LEU A 32 14.17 4.78 -2.54
N PHE A 33 13.15 3.95 -2.74
CA PHE A 33 12.28 3.50 -1.65
C PHE A 33 13.07 2.65 -0.66
N SER A 34 12.99 3.01 0.62
CA SER A 34 13.33 2.15 1.74
C SER A 34 12.29 1.04 1.95
N GLN A 35 12.59 0.09 2.86
CA GLN A 35 11.67 -0.98 3.21
C GLN A 35 10.36 -0.45 3.82
N ASN A 36 10.42 0.66 4.56
CA ASN A 36 9.26 1.27 5.21
C ASN A 36 8.36 1.97 4.19
N GLU A 37 8.93 2.86 3.38
CA GLU A 37 8.19 3.60 2.34
C GLU A 37 7.54 2.65 1.32
N LEU A 38 8.22 1.56 0.95
CA LEU A 38 7.63 0.52 0.09
C LEU A 38 6.47 -0.21 0.79
N SER A 39 6.58 -0.47 2.09
CA SER A 39 5.53 -1.14 2.87
C SER A 39 4.31 -0.25 3.10
N ASP A 40 4.51 1.06 3.27
CA ASP A 40 3.45 2.07 3.29
C ASP A 40 2.74 2.17 1.94
N LEU A 41 3.48 2.28 0.83
CA LEU A 41 2.91 2.25 -0.52
C LEU A 41 2.07 0.99 -0.77
N ILE A 42 2.54 -0.17 -0.31
CA ILE A 42 1.82 -1.45 -0.41
C ILE A 42 0.54 -1.47 0.44
N ARG A 43 0.55 -0.80 1.60
CA ARG A 43 -0.60 -0.64 2.50
C ARG A 43 -1.64 0.28 1.89
N ASP A 44 -1.23 1.44 1.38
CA ASP A 44 -2.12 2.43 0.76
C ASP A 44 -2.78 1.90 -0.52
N LEU A 45 -2.05 1.10 -1.32
CA LEU A 45 -2.57 0.39 -2.49
C LEU A 45 -3.36 -0.90 -2.13
N ASN A 46 -3.47 -1.24 -0.84
CA ASN A 46 -4.14 -2.44 -0.32
C ASN A 46 -3.76 -3.74 -1.05
N LEU A 47 -2.47 -3.95 -1.31
CA LEU A 47 -2.02 -5.07 -2.15
C LEU A 47 -2.02 -6.41 -1.41
N SER A 48 -2.48 -7.44 -2.11
CA SER A 48 -2.28 -8.84 -1.69
C SER A 48 -0.79 -9.19 -1.67
N LYS A 49 -0.38 -10.20 -0.90
CA LYS A 49 1.03 -10.64 -0.81
C LYS A 49 1.72 -10.82 -2.18
N LYS A 50 1.01 -11.45 -3.13
CA LYS A 50 1.50 -11.66 -4.51
C LYS A 50 1.61 -10.35 -5.29
N GLY A 51 0.66 -9.43 -5.11
CA GLY A 51 0.70 -8.09 -5.71
C GLY A 51 1.83 -7.22 -5.14
N SER A 52 2.04 -7.27 -3.82
CA SER A 52 3.14 -6.61 -3.10
C SER A 52 4.50 -7.07 -3.62
N GLU A 53 4.71 -8.39 -3.70
CA GLU A 53 5.94 -8.97 -4.24
C GLU A 53 6.14 -8.61 -5.73
N LEU A 54 5.10 -8.68 -6.54
CA LEU A 54 5.18 -8.32 -7.96
C LEU A 54 5.56 -6.84 -8.14
N LEU A 55 4.91 -5.93 -7.40
CA LEU A 55 5.23 -4.49 -7.42
C LEU A 55 6.71 -4.27 -7.02
N ALA A 56 7.14 -4.88 -5.91
CA ALA A 56 8.51 -4.75 -5.43
C ALA A 56 9.54 -5.33 -6.43
N SER A 57 9.24 -6.43 -7.14
CA SER A 57 10.07 -6.92 -8.25
C SER A 57 10.20 -5.89 -9.36
N ARG A 58 9.09 -5.29 -9.82
CA ARG A 58 9.12 -4.28 -10.89
C ARG A 58 9.85 -3.00 -10.49
N LEU A 59 9.74 -2.58 -9.23
CA LEU A 59 10.51 -1.44 -8.71
C LEU A 59 12.02 -1.76 -8.63
N LYS A 60 12.40 -3.00 -8.26
CA LYS A 60 13.79 -3.46 -8.30
C LYS A 60 14.36 -3.52 -9.71
N GLU A 61 13.60 -4.04 -10.68
CA GLU A 61 13.96 -4.06 -12.11
C GLU A 61 14.19 -2.65 -12.69
N LYS A 62 13.60 -1.61 -12.06
CA LYS A 62 13.78 -0.20 -12.42
C LYS A 62 14.83 0.54 -11.58
N ASN A 63 15.55 -0.16 -10.69
CA ASN A 63 16.50 0.41 -9.74
C ASN A 63 15.88 1.53 -8.85
N LEU A 64 14.63 1.36 -8.43
CA LEU A 64 13.89 2.31 -7.58
C LEU A 64 13.84 1.88 -6.09
N LEU A 65 14.43 0.74 -5.73
CA LEU A 65 14.48 0.25 -4.35
C LEU A 65 15.91 0.37 -3.80
N ALA A 66 16.02 0.71 -2.51
CA ALA A 66 17.30 0.67 -1.82
C ALA A 66 17.87 -0.77 -1.79
N PRO A 67 19.20 -0.97 -1.83
CA PRO A 67 19.82 -2.31 -1.86
C PRO A 67 19.47 -3.21 -0.67
N THR A 68 19.03 -2.61 0.44
CA THR A 68 18.62 -3.28 1.69
C THR A 68 17.19 -3.84 1.66
N VAL A 69 16.38 -3.55 0.64
CA VAL A 69 14.97 -3.95 0.58
C VAL A 69 14.81 -5.45 0.27
N ILE A 70 14.04 -6.14 1.11
CA ILE A 70 13.80 -7.58 1.01
C ILE A 70 12.39 -7.81 0.45
N ILE A 71 12.33 -8.09 -0.85
CA ILE A 71 11.07 -8.35 -1.59
C ILE A 71 10.29 -9.54 -1.00
N THR A 72 10.99 -10.60 -0.59
CA THR A 72 10.37 -11.85 -0.15
C THR A 72 9.62 -11.72 1.18
N THR A 73 9.87 -10.66 1.96
CA THR A 73 9.17 -10.39 3.23
C THR A 73 7.65 -10.38 3.05
N TYR A 74 7.13 -9.90 1.92
CA TYR A 74 5.69 -9.87 1.67
C TYR A 74 5.02 -11.26 1.56
N ARG A 75 5.79 -12.33 1.35
CA ARG A 75 5.27 -13.72 1.33
C ARG A 75 4.87 -14.20 2.73
N THR A 76 5.62 -13.78 3.74
CA THR A 76 5.55 -14.30 5.12
C THR A 76 5.37 -13.18 6.15
N ARG A 77 4.91 -11.98 5.76
CA ARG A 77 4.77 -10.82 6.68
C ARG A 77 3.89 -11.06 7.90
N GLU A 78 3.04 -12.08 7.86
CA GLU A 78 2.18 -12.50 8.97
C GLU A 78 2.80 -13.59 9.86
N SER A 79 3.92 -14.22 9.47
CA SER A 79 4.40 -15.45 10.12
C SER A 79 4.75 -15.26 11.60
N GLU A 80 5.26 -14.08 11.95
CA GLU A 80 5.57 -13.69 13.33
C GLU A 80 4.30 -13.50 14.17
N LEU A 81 3.19 -13.05 13.54
CA LEU A 81 1.90 -12.87 14.21
C LEU A 81 1.14 -14.18 14.39
N LEU A 82 1.38 -15.21 13.57
CA LEU A 82 0.65 -16.49 13.61
C LEU A 82 0.70 -17.17 14.99
N GLN A 83 1.77 -16.97 15.77
CA GLN A 83 1.91 -17.55 17.12
C GLN A 83 0.83 -17.07 18.10
N PHE A 84 0.31 -15.85 17.90
CA PHE A 84 -0.72 -15.25 18.76
C PHE A 84 -2.14 -15.69 18.41
N PHE A 85 -2.31 -16.55 17.40
CA PHE A 85 -3.62 -17.04 16.95
C PHE A 85 -3.75 -18.55 17.12
N SER A 86 -4.98 -19.00 17.33
CA SER A 86 -5.34 -20.40 17.38
C SER A 86 -6.66 -20.60 16.67
N GLU A 87 -6.82 -21.77 16.04
CA GLU A 87 -8.04 -22.15 15.34
C GLU A 87 -8.73 -23.26 16.13
N ASN A 88 -10.04 -23.11 16.35
CA ASN A 88 -10.89 -24.16 16.86
C ASN A 88 -12.17 -24.23 16.02
N GLU A 89 -12.48 -25.44 15.52
CA GLU A 89 -13.58 -25.73 14.59
C GLU A 89 -13.62 -24.82 13.34
N GLU A 90 -14.33 -23.69 13.42
CA GLU A 90 -14.54 -22.73 12.31
C GLU A 90 -14.25 -21.29 12.75
N LEU A 91 -13.49 -21.11 13.84
CA LEU A 91 -13.14 -19.84 14.46
C LEU A 91 -11.64 -19.73 14.69
N VAL A 92 -11.01 -18.73 14.07
CA VAL A 92 -9.64 -18.30 14.39
C VAL A 92 -9.74 -17.16 15.41
N TYR A 93 -9.01 -17.25 16.51
CA TYR A 93 -9.02 -16.27 17.60
C TYR A 93 -7.62 -16.03 18.18
N CYS A 94 -7.40 -14.84 18.72
CA CYS A 94 -6.17 -14.47 19.41
C CYS A 94 -6.09 -15.14 20.78
N ASN A 95 -4.97 -15.80 21.06
CA ASN A 95 -4.72 -16.51 22.31
C ASN A 95 -4.01 -15.65 23.38
N ASP A 96 -3.33 -14.57 22.96
CA ASP A 96 -2.59 -13.66 23.84
C ASP A 96 -2.64 -12.22 23.31
N ILE A 97 -3.69 -11.49 23.68
CA ILE A 97 -3.90 -10.09 23.29
C ILE A 97 -2.77 -9.19 23.79
N ALA A 98 -2.24 -9.45 24.99
CA ALA A 98 -1.21 -8.62 25.58
C ALA A 98 0.09 -8.69 24.76
N LYS A 99 0.57 -9.90 24.47
CA LYS A 99 1.78 -10.06 23.65
C LYS A 99 1.58 -9.57 22.22
N LEU A 100 0.43 -9.83 21.59
CA LEU A 100 0.13 -9.33 20.24
C LEU A 100 0.27 -7.80 20.18
N LEU A 101 -0.27 -7.07 21.17
CA LEU A 101 -0.21 -5.62 21.19
C LEU A 101 1.22 -5.09 21.43
N LEU A 102 1.97 -5.71 22.34
CA LEU A 102 3.37 -5.36 22.60
C LEU A 102 4.25 -5.61 21.36
N ASP A 103 4.06 -6.73 20.67
CA ASP A 103 4.76 -7.09 19.43
C ASP A 103 4.42 -6.13 18.27
N MET A 104 3.17 -5.65 18.22
CA MET A 104 2.73 -4.56 17.31
C MET A 104 3.23 -3.16 17.72
N GLY A 105 4.06 -3.04 18.76
CA GLY A 105 4.70 -1.77 19.16
C GLY A 105 3.95 -0.93 20.19
N LEU A 106 2.99 -1.50 20.93
CA LEU A 106 2.41 -0.85 22.11
C LEU A 106 3.39 -0.95 23.29
N GLU A 107 3.59 0.13 24.06
CA GLU A 107 4.53 0.11 25.20
C GLU A 107 3.99 -0.69 26.40
N GLU A 108 2.70 -0.55 26.71
CA GLU A 108 2.01 -1.24 27.81
C GLU A 108 0.57 -1.57 27.41
N TYR A 109 0.08 -2.76 27.74
CA TYR A 109 -1.32 -3.14 27.56
C TYR A 109 -2.12 -3.03 28.86
N ASN A 110 -3.02 -2.05 28.91
CA ASN A 110 -4.04 -1.92 29.96
C ASN A 110 -5.43 -2.31 29.40
N PRO A 111 -6.03 -3.45 29.79
CA PRO A 111 -7.35 -3.89 29.30
C PRO A 111 -8.47 -2.86 29.47
N THR A 112 -8.39 -1.97 30.47
CA THR A 112 -9.44 -0.96 30.73
C THR A 112 -9.45 0.17 29.69
N GLU A 113 -8.38 0.34 28.91
CA GLU A 113 -8.32 1.30 27.80
C GLU A 113 -8.87 0.74 26.49
N TRP A 114 -9.27 -0.54 26.46
CA TRP A 114 -9.79 -1.20 25.26
C TRP A 114 -11.20 -1.74 25.48
N ARG A 115 -11.95 -1.86 24.39
CA ARG A 115 -13.27 -2.49 24.35
C ARG A 115 -13.32 -3.54 23.26
N LEU A 116 -13.93 -4.68 23.58
CA LEU A 116 -14.22 -5.74 22.62
C LEU A 116 -15.48 -5.37 21.83
N PHE A 117 -15.34 -5.28 20.51
CA PHE A 117 -16.46 -5.19 19.58
C PHE A 117 -16.68 -6.54 18.92
N ILE A 118 -17.90 -7.08 19.01
CA ILE A 118 -18.29 -8.32 18.34
C ILE A 118 -19.37 -7.97 17.33
N ASP A 119 -19.07 -8.17 16.05
CA ASP A 119 -20.07 -8.17 14.99
C ASP A 119 -20.64 -9.59 14.89
N SER A 120 -21.80 -9.78 15.52
CA SER A 120 -22.53 -11.05 15.52
C SER A 120 -23.52 -11.11 14.34
N CYS A 121 -23.01 -10.98 13.13
CA CYS A 121 -23.81 -11.20 11.92
C CYS A 121 -24.16 -12.70 11.80
N LYS A 122 -25.40 -13.04 11.42
CA LYS A 122 -25.82 -14.43 11.17
C LYS A 122 -24.97 -15.16 10.12
N ARG A 123 -24.23 -14.42 9.29
CA ARG A 123 -23.40 -14.90 8.18
C ARG A 123 -21.90 -14.69 8.37
N SER A 124 -21.45 -14.08 9.47
CA SER A 124 -20.04 -14.08 9.89
C SER A 124 -19.89 -13.63 11.34
N LEU A 125 -19.03 -14.29 12.11
CA LEU A 125 -18.55 -13.77 13.39
C LEU A 125 -17.24 -13.03 13.17
N LYS A 126 -17.13 -11.79 13.66
CA LYS A 126 -15.88 -11.02 13.72
C LYS A 126 -15.74 -10.35 15.08
N CYS A 127 -14.57 -10.46 15.69
CA CYS A 127 -14.23 -9.80 16.94
C CYS A 127 -13.05 -8.84 16.70
N VAL A 128 -13.22 -7.59 17.14
CA VAL A 128 -12.26 -6.50 16.92
C VAL A 128 -12.02 -5.79 18.25
N LEU A 129 -10.76 -5.57 18.60
CA LEU A 129 -10.37 -4.78 19.75
C LEU A 129 -10.26 -3.30 19.34
N LEU A 130 -10.93 -2.43 20.09
CA LEU A 130 -10.96 -0.98 19.85
C LEU A 130 -10.40 -0.24 21.06
N HIS A 131 -9.44 0.66 20.86
CA HIS A 131 -8.96 1.53 21.94
C HIS A 131 -10.01 2.62 22.24
N ASN A 132 -10.36 2.82 23.51
CA ASN A 132 -11.46 3.68 23.96
C ASN A 132 -11.31 5.15 23.52
N GLY A 133 -10.08 5.67 23.49
CA GLY A 133 -9.76 7.00 22.97
C GLY A 133 -9.46 7.09 21.47
N ASN A 134 -9.69 6.02 20.69
CA ASN A 134 -9.38 5.92 19.25
C ASN A 134 -7.92 6.32 18.85
N LYS A 135 -6.96 6.26 19.78
CA LYS A 135 -5.54 6.57 19.55
C LYS A 135 -4.86 5.59 18.58
N TYR A 136 -5.31 4.33 18.61
CA TYR A 136 -4.76 3.24 17.81
C TYR A 136 -5.80 2.71 16.82
N ALA A 137 -5.32 2.07 15.76
CA ALA A 137 -6.16 1.37 14.81
C ALA A 137 -6.96 0.24 15.49
N SER A 138 -8.09 -0.14 14.89
CA SER A 138 -8.88 -1.29 15.29
C SER A 138 -8.15 -2.59 14.96
N ILE A 139 -8.01 -3.51 15.91
CA ILE A 139 -7.22 -4.74 15.74
C ILE A 139 -8.15 -5.96 15.68
N PRO A 140 -8.27 -6.67 14.54
CA PRO A 140 -9.02 -7.91 14.45
C PRO A 140 -8.39 -8.98 15.34
N ILE A 141 -9.17 -9.58 16.23
CA ILE A 141 -8.72 -10.59 17.19
C ILE A 141 -9.49 -11.91 17.10
N ALA A 142 -10.62 -11.98 16.39
CA ALA A 142 -11.17 -13.26 15.96
C ALA A 142 -12.01 -13.11 14.69
N HIS A 143 -12.12 -14.19 13.90
CA HIS A 143 -13.06 -14.28 12.78
C HIS A 143 -13.43 -15.74 12.48
N SER A 144 -14.62 -15.97 11.93
CA SER A 144 -14.98 -17.29 11.40
C SER A 144 -14.33 -17.54 10.04
N THR A 145 -13.86 -18.77 9.82
CA THR A 145 -13.16 -19.18 8.58
C THR A 145 -14.09 -19.67 7.47
N LYS A 146 -15.33 -20.09 7.80
CA LYS A 146 -16.33 -20.56 6.81
C LYS A 146 -17.48 -19.59 6.58
N LEU A 147 -17.85 -18.80 7.58
CA LEU A 147 -18.96 -17.86 7.49
C LEU A 147 -18.50 -16.54 6.85
N LYS A 148 -18.60 -16.49 5.51
CA LYS A 148 -18.28 -15.32 4.69
C LYS A 148 -19.54 -14.52 4.40
N GLU A 149 -19.46 -13.20 4.55
CA GLU A 149 -20.53 -12.31 4.10
C GLU A 149 -20.52 -12.19 2.58
N GLU A 150 -21.64 -12.59 1.97
CA GLU A 150 -21.95 -12.32 0.58
C GLU A 150 -23.16 -11.38 0.57
N TYR A 151 -23.01 -10.27 -0.15
CA TYR A 151 -24.06 -9.29 -0.40
C TYR A 151 -24.56 -9.54 -1.83
N GLU A 152 -25.85 -9.83 -1.97
CA GLU A 152 -26.51 -9.74 -3.28
C GLU A 152 -26.54 -8.26 -3.69
N ILE A 153 -26.12 -7.97 -4.92
CA ILE A 153 -26.05 -6.64 -5.54
C ILE A 153 -27.24 -6.48 -6.49
#